data_AF-A0A2G2A2P8-F1
#
_entry.id   AF-A0A2G2A2P8-F1
#
_cell.length_a   1.000
_cell.length_b   1.000
_cell.length_c   1.000
_cell.angle_alpha   90.00
_cell.angle_beta   90.00
_cell.angle_gamma   90.00
#
_symmetry.space_group_name_H-M   'P 1'
#
loop_
_entity.id
_entity.type
_entity.pdbx_description
1 polymer ?
#
loop_
_entity_poly.entity_id
_entity_poly.type
_entity_poly.pdbx_seq_one_letter_code
_entity_poly.pdbx_strand_id
1 'polypeptide(L)'
;MMNRQLALCCAWLIALVALLVTLYSSIFLKMAPCHLCWYQRICIYPLVIILGIGAYQDDPRSAVYGLPLAVIGALLALYQYLMQWYPALESIGVCGQGPSCSDINIKYWGFITYPFISLIGFLLIVGLLAIWGRKHAV
;
A
#
# COMPACT_ATOMS: atom_id res chain seq x y z
N MET A 1 -17.15 12.68 -19.18
CA MET A 1 -17.77 12.16 -17.93
C MET A 1 -17.21 10.81 -17.48
N MET A 2 -16.36 10.13 -18.24
CA MET A 2 -15.94 8.73 -18.01
C MET A 2 -14.64 8.54 -17.19
N ASN A 3 -14.07 9.60 -16.59
CA ASN A 3 -12.70 9.51 -16.06
C ASN A 3 -12.62 9.40 -14.52
N ARG A 4 -13.61 9.91 -13.77
CA ARG A 4 -13.57 9.91 -12.30
C ARG A 4 -13.94 8.56 -11.70
N GLN A 5 -15.12 8.05 -12.05
CA GLN A 5 -15.57 6.73 -11.61
C GLN A 5 -14.53 5.66 -11.97
N LEU A 6 -13.97 5.73 -13.19
CA LEU A 6 -12.90 4.84 -13.62
C LEU A 6 -11.66 4.97 -12.73
N ALA A 7 -11.21 6.19 -12.40
CA ALA A 7 -10.06 6.38 -11.51
C ALA A 7 -10.29 5.83 -10.09
N LEU A 8 -11.48 6.05 -9.51
CA LEU A 8 -11.85 5.49 -8.20
C LEU A 8 -11.95 3.96 -8.25
N CYS A 9 -12.57 3.40 -9.29
CA CYS A 9 -12.63 1.96 -9.52
C CYS A 9 -11.23 1.35 -9.71
N CYS A 10 -10.35 1.98 -10.48
CA CYS A 10 -8.97 1.52 -10.65
C CYS A 10 -8.19 1.58 -9.34
N ALA A 11 -8.30 2.67 -8.57
CA ALA A 11 -7.65 2.79 -7.27
C ALA A 11 -8.16 1.74 -6.28
N TRP A 12 -9.47 1.49 -6.28
CA TRP A 12 -10.09 0.43 -5.48
C TRP A 12 -9.61 -0.96 -5.88
N LEU A 13 -9.57 -1.26 -7.19
CA LEU A 13 -9.07 -2.55 -7.69
C LEU A 13 -7.62 -2.78 -7.29
N ILE A 14 -6.75 -1.78 -7.39
CA ILE A 14 -5.35 -1.88 -6.95
C ILE A 14 -5.28 -2.16 -5.44
N ALA A 15 -6.06 -1.45 -4.63
CA ALA A 15 -6.11 -1.67 -3.18
C ALA A 15 -6.62 -3.09 -2.84
N LEU A 16 -7.63 -3.58 -3.55
CA LEU A 16 -8.21 -4.90 -3.37
C LEU A 16 -7.23 -6.02 -3.75
N VAL A 17 -6.54 -5.87 -4.88
CA VAL A 17 -5.47 -6.80 -5.28
C VAL A 17 -4.35 -6.80 -4.25
N ALA A 18 -3.93 -5.63 -3.75
CA ALA A 18 -2.90 -5.55 -2.71
C ALA A 18 -3.34 -6.26 -1.42
N LEU A 19 -4.59 -6.08 -0.99
CA LEU A 19 -5.16 -6.79 0.16
C LEU A 19 -5.14 -8.31 -0.06
N LEU A 20 -5.60 -8.79 -1.21
CA LEU A 20 -5.60 -10.22 -1.54
C LEU A 20 -4.19 -10.81 -1.57
N VAL A 21 -3.22 -10.12 -2.15
CA VAL A 21 -1.82 -10.56 -2.19
C VAL A 21 -1.27 -10.69 -0.76
N THR A 22 -1.56 -9.73 0.13
CA THR A 22 -1.11 -9.80 1.53
C THR A 22 -1.78 -10.94 2.30
N LEU A 23 -3.05 -11.22 2.05
CA LEU A 23 -3.77 -12.32 2.70
C LEU A 23 -3.27 -13.67 2.19
N TYR A 24 -3.11 -13.79 0.87
CA TYR A 24 -2.61 -14.99 0.23
C TYR A 24 -1.23 -15.39 0.76
N SER A 25 -0.31 -14.44 0.93
CA SER A 25 1.01 -14.73 1.49
C SER A 25 0.95 -15.20 2.94
N SER A 26 0.05 -14.66 3.77
CA SER A 26 -0.09 -15.13 5.16
C SER A 26 -0.73 -16.52 5.28
N ILE A 27 -1.72 -16.84 4.44
CA ILE A 27 -2.48 -18.10 4.55
C ILE A 27 -1.72 -19.25 3.87
N PHE A 28 -1.28 -19.05 2.62
CA PHE A 28 -0.72 -20.12 1.80
C PHE A 28 0.78 -20.28 1.97
N LEU A 29 1.53 -19.16 1.99
CA LEU A 29 2.99 -19.21 2.12
C LEU A 29 3.44 -19.35 3.58
N LYS A 30 2.51 -19.26 4.55
CA LYS A 30 2.76 -19.32 6.00
C LYS A 30 3.91 -18.41 6.46
N MET A 31 4.16 -17.33 5.71
CA MET A 31 5.19 -16.35 6.04
C MET A 31 4.62 -15.39 7.09
N ALA A 32 5.21 -15.40 8.28
CA ALA A 32 4.83 -14.46 9.31
C ALA A 32 5.16 -13.02 8.84
N PRO A 33 4.19 -12.08 8.83
CA PRO A 33 4.43 -10.72 8.41
C PRO A 33 5.36 -10.01 9.38
N CYS A 34 6.30 -9.23 8.84
CA CYS A 34 7.13 -8.32 9.61
C CYS A 34 6.31 -7.18 10.25
N HIS A 35 6.83 -6.50 11.27
CA HIS A 35 6.12 -5.37 11.90
C HIS A 35 5.77 -4.26 10.90
N LEU A 36 6.70 -3.87 10.01
CA LEU A 36 6.43 -2.89 8.93
C LEU A 36 5.33 -3.35 7.97
N CYS A 37 5.36 -4.63 7.60
CA CYS A 37 4.38 -5.25 6.74
C CYS A 37 2.99 -5.21 7.37
N TRP A 38 2.92 -5.33 8.70
CA TRP A 38 1.70 -5.19 9.48
C TRP A 38 1.17 -3.75 9.45
N TYR A 39 2.04 -2.75 9.62
CA TYR A 39 1.66 -1.35 9.47
C TYR A 39 1.15 -1.02 8.07
N GLN A 40 1.74 -1.59 7.01
CA GLN A 40 1.21 -1.46 5.65
C GLN A 40 -0.20 -2.06 5.51
N ARG A 41 -0.50 -3.21 6.16
CA ARG A 41 -1.84 -3.80 6.17
C ARG A 41 -2.86 -2.90 6.86
N ILE A 42 -2.49 -2.25 7.97
CA ILE A 42 -3.36 -1.26 8.65
C ILE A 42 -3.71 -0.10 7.70
N CYS A 43 -2.80 0.29 6.79
CA CYS A 43 -3.11 1.31 5.79
C CYS A 43 -3.98 0.78 4.64
N ILE A 44 -3.76 -0.46 4.16
CA ILE A 44 -4.48 -1.03 3.00
C ILE A 44 -5.93 -1.41 3.34
N TYR A 45 -6.17 -2.03 4.50
CA TYR A 45 -7.47 -2.64 4.78
C TYR A 45 -8.61 -1.61 4.85
N PRO A 46 -8.45 -0.47 5.55
CA PRO A 46 -9.46 0.59 5.53
C PRO A 46 -9.55 1.27 4.16
N LEU A 47 -8.44 1.37 3.42
CA LEU A 47 -8.41 1.97 2.09
C LEU A 47 -9.30 1.22 1.09
N VAL A 48 -9.34 -0.11 1.15
CA VAL A 48 -10.25 -0.94 0.33
C VAL A 48 -11.72 -0.59 0.61
N ILE A 49 -12.07 -0.39 1.88
CA ILE A 49 -13.44 -0.07 2.28
C ILE A 49 -13.81 1.35 1.83
N ILE A 50 -12.95 2.34 2.13
CA ILE A 50 -13.17 3.76 1.81
C ILE A 50 -13.31 3.95 0.29
N LEU A 51 -12.37 3.39 -0.49
CA LEU A 51 -12.41 3.50 -1.95
C LEU A 51 -13.52 2.67 -2.57
N GLY A 52 -13.92 1.56 -1.95
CA GLY A 52 -15.04 0.74 -2.43
C GLY A 52 -16.37 1.45 -2.29
N ILE A 53 -16.61 2.08 -1.13
CA ILE A 53 -17.78 2.92 -0.90
C ILE A 53 -17.78 4.11 -1.86
N GLY A 54 -16.61 4.77 -2.00
CA GLY A 54 -16.43 5.88 -2.93
C GLY A 54 -16.68 5.52 -4.39
N ALA A 55 -16.24 4.33 -4.83
CA ALA A 55 -16.48 3.83 -6.18
C ALA A 55 -17.96 3.47 -6.41
N TYR A 56 -18.64 2.90 -5.41
CA TYR A 56 -20.05 2.51 -5.52
C TYR A 56 -20.99 3.71 -5.51
N GLN A 57 -20.73 4.70 -4.65
CA GLN A 57 -21.56 5.91 -4.53
C GLN A 57 -21.11 7.06 -5.44
N ASP A 58 -20.00 6.89 -6.17
CA ASP A 58 -19.31 7.94 -6.94
C ASP A 58 -19.03 9.22 -6.12
N ASP A 59 -18.75 9.04 -4.82
CA ASP A 59 -18.48 10.10 -3.86
C ASP A 59 -16.99 10.49 -3.90
N PRO A 60 -16.63 11.69 -4.40
CA PRO A 60 -15.25 12.15 -4.47
C PRO A 60 -14.63 12.40 -3.09
N ARG A 61 -15.42 12.52 -2.02
CA ARG A 61 -14.92 12.72 -0.66
C ARG A 61 -14.11 11.53 -0.17
N SER A 62 -14.40 10.32 -0.69
CA SER A 62 -13.61 9.12 -0.43
C SER A 62 -12.12 9.29 -0.75
N ALA A 63 -11.77 10.10 -1.76
CA ALA A 63 -10.39 10.41 -2.10
C ALA A 63 -9.69 11.24 -1.02
N VAL A 64 -10.41 12.14 -0.35
CA VAL A 64 -9.85 12.99 0.72
C VAL A 64 -9.48 12.14 1.93
N TYR A 65 -10.29 11.14 2.27
CA TYR A 65 -10.03 10.23 3.39
C TYR A 65 -9.00 9.15 3.03
N GLY A 66 -9.01 8.66 1.78
CA GLY A 66 -8.10 7.61 1.32
C GLY A 66 -6.68 8.10 1.06
N LEU A 67 -6.50 9.35 0.62
CA LEU A 67 -5.20 9.87 0.21
C LEU A 67 -4.17 9.94 1.36
N PRO A 68 -4.49 10.45 2.57
CA PRO A 68 -3.57 10.41 3.71
C PRO A 68 -3.13 8.98 4.06
N LEU A 69 -4.07 8.03 4.04
CA LEU A 69 -3.81 6.63 4.33
C LEU A 69 -2.86 5.99 3.30
N ALA A 70 -3.11 6.27 2.01
CA ALA A 70 -2.27 5.78 0.92
C ALA A 70 -0.86 6.39 0.95
N VAL A 71 -0.73 7.68 1.33
CA VAL A 71 0.57 8.35 1.50
C VAL A 71 1.36 7.74 2.65
N ILE A 72 0.73 7.50 3.81
CA ILE A 72 1.39 6.85 4.95
C ILE A 72 1.86 5.44 4.55
N GLY A 73 1.01 4.67 3.86
CA GLY A 73 1.38 3.36 3.33
C GLY A 73 2.57 3.42 2.37
N ALA A 74 2.61 4.40 1.47
CA ALA A 74 3.74 4.63 0.56
C ALA A 74 5.04 4.93 1.32
N LEU A 75 4.99 5.78 2.34
CA LEU A 75 6.16 6.11 3.16
C LEU A 75 6.70 4.89 3.91
N LEU A 76 5.81 4.07 4.48
CA LEU A 76 6.19 2.82 5.14
C LEU A 76 6.82 1.81 4.17
N ALA A 77 6.27 1.68 2.97
CA ALA A 77 6.81 0.80 1.93
C ALA A 77 8.17 1.28 1.42
N LEU A 78 8.34 2.60 1.24
CA LEU A 78 9.61 3.21 0.87
C LEU A 78 10.67 2.99 1.95
N TYR A 79 10.31 3.18 3.22
CA TYR A 79 11.20 2.95 4.35
C TYR A 79 11.65 1.48 4.41
N GLN A 80 10.73 0.53 4.23
CA GLN A 80 11.07 -0.89 4.19
C GLN A 80 11.97 -1.24 3.00
N TYR A 81 11.70 -0.66 1.82
CA TYR A 81 12.54 -0.87 0.66
C TYR A 81 13.96 -0.34 0.90
N LEU A 82 14.10 0.87 1.44
CA LEU A 82 15.41 1.45 1.76
C LEU A 82 16.18 0.62 2.80
N MET A 83 15.50 0.06 3.80
CA MET A 83 16.11 -0.87 4.76
C MET A 83 16.72 -2.10 4.10
N GLN A 84 16.09 -2.65 3.05
CA GLN A 84 16.62 -3.83 2.34
C GLN A 84 17.92 -3.54 1.57
N TRP A 85 18.15 -2.29 1.18
CA TRP A 85 19.36 -1.86 0.46
C TRP A 85 20.44 -1.29 1.39
N TYR A 86 20.02 -0.67 2.50
CA TYR A 86 20.90 -0.05 3.49
C TYR A 86 20.64 -0.66 4.87
N PRO A 87 21.30 -1.78 5.20
CA PRO A 87 21.16 -2.45 6.50
C PRO A 87 21.51 -1.57 7.70
N ALA A 88 22.27 -0.49 7.50
CA ALA A 88 22.58 0.48 8.54
C ALA A 88 21.33 1.12 9.18
N LEU A 89 20.21 1.18 8.44
CA LEU A 89 18.92 1.69 8.92
C LEU A 89 18.19 0.72 9.87
N GLU A 90 18.61 -0.54 9.93
CA GLU A 90 18.04 -1.56 10.84
C GLU A 90 18.23 -1.18 12.32
N SER A 91 19.28 -0.40 12.62
CA SER A 91 19.58 0.14 13.95
C SER A 91 18.50 1.09 14.52
N ILE A 92 17.55 1.57 13.69
CA ILE A 92 16.50 2.51 14.10
C ILE A 92 15.36 1.81 14.89
N GLY A 93 15.40 0.48 15.06
CA GLY A 93 14.63 -0.20 16.12
C GLY A 93 13.12 -0.33 15.88
N VAL A 94 12.63 -0.12 14.65
CA VAL A 94 11.19 -0.29 14.33
C VAL A 94 10.79 -1.77 14.27
N CYS A 95 11.76 -2.68 14.13
CA CYS A 95 11.53 -4.12 14.12
C CYS A 95 11.94 -4.70 15.49
N GLY A 96 10.94 -5.15 16.25
CA GLY A 96 11.11 -5.76 17.57
C GLY A 96 11.50 -7.25 17.51
N GLN A 97 11.22 -8.01 18.58
CA GLN A 97 11.42 -9.46 18.64
C GLN A 97 10.42 -10.22 17.73
N GLY A 98 10.62 -10.12 16.42
CA GLY A 98 9.79 -10.75 15.38
C GLY A 98 10.61 -11.02 14.11
N PRO A 99 9.98 -11.53 13.03
CA PRO A 99 10.66 -11.79 11.77
C PRO A 99 11.30 -10.51 11.20
N SER A 100 12.54 -10.62 10.73
CA SER A 100 13.39 -9.51 10.27
C SER A 100 12.73 -8.76 9.11
N CYS A 101 12.63 -7.44 9.24
CA CYS A 101 12.08 -6.58 8.19
C CYS A 101 13.06 -6.35 7.03
N SER A 102 14.35 -6.61 7.27
CA SER A 102 15.48 -6.50 6.34
C SER A 102 15.66 -7.75 5.47
N ASP A 103 15.10 -8.89 5.87
CA ASP A 103 15.28 -10.16 5.17
C ASP A 103 14.66 -10.13 3.78
N ILE A 104 15.50 -10.35 2.79
CA ILE A 104 15.10 -10.42 1.39
C ILE A 104 14.66 -11.84 1.08
N ASN A 105 13.42 -12.16 1.45
CA ASN A 105 12.85 -13.48 1.23
C ASN A 105 12.64 -13.79 -0.27
N ILE A 106 12.36 -12.78 -1.10
CA ILE A 106 12.08 -12.93 -2.53
C ILE A 106 12.70 -11.77 -3.32
N LYS A 107 13.64 -12.10 -4.23
CA LYS A 107 14.26 -11.20 -5.22
C LYS A 107 13.79 -11.63 -6.61
N TYR A 108 12.78 -10.97 -7.16
CA TYR A 108 12.52 -11.08 -8.59
C TYR A 108 13.48 -10.14 -9.33
N TRP A 109 14.22 -10.66 -10.31
CA TRP A 109 15.16 -9.89 -11.14
C TRP A 109 16.27 -9.14 -10.38
N GLY A 110 16.53 -9.47 -9.10
CA GLY A 110 17.57 -8.83 -8.29
C GLY A 110 17.19 -7.50 -7.63
N PHE A 111 16.11 -6.84 -8.09
CA PHE A 111 15.69 -5.50 -7.62
C PHE A 111 14.23 -5.44 -7.12
N ILE A 112 13.36 -6.34 -7.62
CA ILE A 112 11.94 -6.35 -7.29
C ILE A 112 11.75 -7.16 -6.01
N THR A 113 11.49 -6.46 -4.92
CA THR A 113 11.14 -7.05 -3.62
C THR A 113 9.66 -6.80 -3.31
N TYR A 114 9.10 -7.51 -2.33
CA TYR A 114 7.73 -7.28 -1.87
C TYR A 114 7.44 -5.82 -1.50
N PRO A 115 8.31 -5.13 -0.73
CA PRO A 115 8.13 -3.71 -0.42
C PRO A 115 8.09 -2.81 -1.65
N PHE A 116 8.87 -3.13 -2.69
CA PHE A 116 8.88 -2.37 -3.93
C PHE A 116 7.54 -2.45 -4.69
N ILE A 117 6.96 -3.65 -4.78
CA ILE A 117 5.65 -3.85 -5.42
C ILE A 117 4.56 -3.12 -4.62
N SER A 118 4.63 -3.18 -3.29
CA SER A 118 3.71 -2.44 -2.41
C SER A 118 3.83 -0.93 -2.60
N LEU A 119 5.06 -0.42 -2.69
CA LEU A 119 5.33 1.01 -2.95
C LEU A 119 4.70 1.46 -4.26
N ILE A 120 4.88 0.70 -5.34
CA ILE A 120 4.25 1.00 -6.64
C ILE A 120 2.72 1.03 -6.50
N GLY A 121 2.13 0.05 -5.82
CA GLY A 121 0.69 0.00 -5.58
C GLY A 121 0.16 1.25 -4.87
N PHE A 122 0.82 1.67 -3.78
CA PHE A 122 0.43 2.89 -3.07
C PHE A 122 0.66 4.16 -3.90
N LEU A 123 1.77 4.25 -4.64
CA LEU A 123 2.03 5.40 -5.51
C LEU A 123 0.99 5.53 -6.63
N LEU A 124 0.55 4.41 -7.21
CA LEU A 124 -0.52 4.40 -8.20
C LEU A 124 -1.84 4.89 -7.59
N ILE A 125 -2.20 4.41 -6.39
CA ILE A 125 -3.39 4.89 -5.70
C ILE A 125 -3.29 6.38 -5.39
N VAL A 126 -2.16 6.85 -4.84
CA VAL A 126 -1.91 8.27 -4.57
C VAL A 126 -2.01 9.10 -5.84
N GLY A 127 -1.39 8.66 -6.95
CA GLY A 127 -1.44 9.36 -8.23
C GLY A 127 -2.87 9.47 -8.78
N LEU A 128 -3.63 8.37 -8.75
CA LEU A 128 -5.02 8.34 -9.18
C LEU A 128 -5.89 9.28 -8.33
N LEU A 129 -5.76 9.22 -7.01
CA LEU A 129 -6.52 10.06 -6.09
C LEU A 129 -6.09 11.54 -6.14
N ALA A 130 -4.81 11.83 -6.34
CA ALA A 130 -4.31 13.21 -6.41
C ALA A 130 -4.75 13.93 -7.69
N ILE A 131 -4.70 13.24 -8.84
CA ILE A 131 -5.07 13.82 -10.14
C ILE A 131 -6.59 14.01 -10.25
N TRP A 132 -7.38 13.06 -9.72
CA TRP A 132 -8.84 13.03 -9.93
C TRP A 132 -9.67 13.41 -8.70
N GLY A 133 -9.13 13.31 -7.49
CA GLY A 133 -9.81 13.68 -6.24
C GLY A 133 -9.76 15.17 -5.91
N ARG A 134 -8.70 15.90 -6.32
CA ARG A 134 -8.55 17.34 -6.01
C ARG A 134 -9.46 18.27 -6.81
N LYS A 135 -9.91 17.85 -8.00
CA LYS A 135 -10.68 18.74 -8.90
C LYS A 135 -12.09 19.09 -8.41
N HIS A 136 -12.62 18.39 -7.40
CA HIS A 136 -14.04 18.50 -7.00
C HIS A 136 -14.27 18.38 -5.48
N ALA A 137 -13.24 18.55 -4.66
CA ALA A 137 -13.36 18.60 -3.19
C ALA A 137 -13.64 20.02 -2.66
N VAL A 138 -13.86 20.99 -3.55
CA VAL A 138 -14.23 22.40 -3.26
C VAL A 138 -15.60 22.68 -3.85
#